data_AF-A0A6J0TMY5-F1
#
_entry.id   AF-A0A6J0TMY5-F1
#
_cell.length_a   1.000
_cell.length_b   1.000
_cell.length_c   1.000
_cell.angle_alpha   90.00
_cell.angle_beta   90.00
_cell.angle_gamma   90.00
#
_symmetry.space_group_name_H-M   'P 1'
#
loop_
_entity.id
_entity.type
_entity.pdbx_description
1 polymer ?
#
loop_
_entity_poly.entity_id
_entity_poly.type
_entity_poly.pdbx_seq_one_letter_code
_entity_poly.pdbx_strand_id
1 'polypeptide(L)'
;MSAEWDKQDRISILAQPKVNHQILFCRPTIYWVDKIPKELPRVTVPALTSRQEELSQSKKVNADFRGDRPTAVWPISRAALNAEASSRVKELAQPRPFIDDWALSRPRFPLVSKGALNATPSQRVIALATPRSLPVSPLKKPPKKTPRGPIANVAKFEELSKPRIYMYESHNPYKVSKAALQYVPSSRILEISRPVRMRAKAAHIT
;
A
#
# COMPACT_ATOMS: atom_id res chain seq x y z
N MET A 1 -16.97 -58.28 1.64
CA MET A 1 -15.51 -58.44 1.44
C MET A 1 -14.85 -57.72 2.60
N SER A 2 -14.30 -58.50 3.54
CA SER A 2 -13.81 -58.01 4.83
C SER A 2 -12.58 -57.14 4.65
N ALA A 3 -12.52 -55.99 5.32
CA ALA A 3 -11.45 -55.02 5.15
C ALA A 3 -10.27 -55.39 6.06
N GLU A 4 -9.19 -55.89 5.44
CA GLU A 4 -7.88 -56.13 6.06
C GLU A 4 -7.21 -54.81 6.46
N TRP A 5 -7.67 -54.17 7.53
CA TRP A 5 -7.01 -52.98 8.10
C TRP A 5 -6.71 -53.12 9.60
N ASP A 6 -7.13 -54.23 10.20
CA ASP A 6 -7.10 -54.40 11.66
C ASP A 6 -5.80 -55.02 12.20
N LYS A 7 -4.71 -55.05 11.41
CA LYS A 7 -3.43 -55.64 11.86
C LYS A 7 -2.19 -54.88 11.39
N GLN A 8 -2.20 -53.55 11.48
CA GLN A 8 -0.95 -52.79 11.44
C GLN A 8 -0.67 -52.18 12.81
N ASP A 9 0.39 -52.66 13.47
CA ASP A 9 0.86 -52.09 14.72
C ASP A 9 1.20 -50.62 14.53
N ARG A 10 0.76 -49.77 15.46
CA ARG A 10 0.97 -48.32 15.43
C ARG A 10 2.43 -47.92 15.18
N ILE A 11 3.37 -48.71 15.71
CA ILE A 11 4.82 -48.50 15.52
C ILE A 11 5.22 -48.68 14.05
N SER A 12 4.65 -49.66 13.34
CA SER A 12 4.90 -49.89 11.92
C SER A 12 4.41 -48.74 11.03
N ILE A 13 3.30 -48.09 11.42
CA ILE A 13 2.73 -46.93 10.73
C ILE A 13 3.62 -45.70 10.92
N LEU A 14 4.13 -45.49 12.14
CA LEU A 14 5.01 -44.35 12.46
C LEU A 14 6.42 -44.48 11.89
N ALA A 15 6.85 -45.70 11.58
CA ALA A 15 8.15 -45.96 10.96
C ALA A 15 8.19 -45.62 9.46
N GLN A 16 7.04 -45.35 8.82
CA GLN A 16 7.00 -44.96 7.43
C GLN A 16 7.49 -43.51 7.22
N PRO A 17 8.26 -43.24 6.15
CA PRO A 17 8.72 -41.89 5.86
C PRO A 17 7.52 -40.95 5.64
N LYS A 18 7.52 -39.79 6.31
CA LYS A 18 6.44 -38.80 6.20
C LYS A 18 6.29 -38.36 4.74
N VAL A 19 5.13 -38.65 4.17
CA VAL A 19 4.77 -38.20 2.82
C VAL A 19 4.61 -36.68 2.84
N ASN A 20 5.38 -35.98 2.01
CA ASN A 20 5.43 -34.52 2.05
C ASN A 20 4.30 -33.93 1.22
N HIS A 21 3.19 -33.59 1.85
CA HIS A 21 1.97 -33.09 1.19
C HIS A 21 2.09 -31.65 0.64
N GLN A 22 3.26 -31.02 0.74
CA GLN A 22 3.49 -29.61 0.41
C GLN A 22 3.87 -29.36 -1.06
N ILE A 23 3.91 -30.37 -1.93
CA ILE A 23 4.34 -30.22 -3.34
C ILE A 23 3.24 -29.64 -4.27
N LEU A 24 2.00 -29.46 -3.79
CA LEU A 24 0.90 -28.96 -4.64
C LEU A 24 0.60 -27.48 -4.36
N PHE A 25 1.49 -26.60 -4.81
CA PHE A 25 1.19 -25.17 -4.95
C PHE A 25 0.13 -24.99 -6.05
N CYS A 26 -1.04 -24.45 -5.67
CA CYS A 26 -2.18 -24.07 -6.51
C CYS A 26 -3.16 -25.19 -6.91
N ARG A 27 -3.93 -25.70 -5.95
CA ARG A 27 -5.30 -26.18 -6.22
C ARG A 27 -6.33 -25.31 -5.48
N PRO A 28 -7.17 -24.55 -6.18
CA PRO A 28 -8.36 -23.99 -5.56
C PRO A 28 -9.37 -25.12 -5.33
N THR A 29 -10.09 -24.98 -4.21
CA THR A 29 -11.36 -25.64 -3.81
C THR A 29 -11.34 -27.08 -3.29
N ILE A 30 -11.39 -27.19 -1.95
CA ILE A 30 -12.62 -27.55 -1.19
C ILE A 30 -13.41 -28.75 -1.75
N TYR A 31 -13.12 -29.91 -1.14
CA TYR A 31 -13.82 -31.22 -1.11
C TYR A 31 -14.11 -31.98 -2.40
N TRP A 32 -13.27 -32.98 -2.71
CA TRP A 32 -13.72 -34.36 -2.93
C TRP A 32 -12.64 -35.28 -2.36
N VAL A 33 -12.78 -35.70 -1.11
CA VAL A 33 -11.75 -36.55 -0.46
C VAL A 33 -11.89 -38.02 -0.89
N ASP A 34 -13.07 -38.50 -1.30
CA ASP A 34 -13.24 -39.95 -1.51
C ASP A 34 -13.82 -40.39 -2.86
N LYS A 35 -14.47 -39.54 -3.67
CA LYS A 35 -15.07 -39.97 -4.96
C LYS A 35 -15.02 -38.88 -6.01
N ILE A 36 -14.51 -39.19 -7.21
CA ILE A 36 -14.60 -38.30 -8.37
C ILE A 36 -15.97 -38.51 -9.03
N PRO A 37 -16.80 -37.47 -9.22
CA PRO A 37 -18.06 -37.60 -9.93
C PRO A 37 -17.81 -38.00 -11.40
N LYS A 38 -18.57 -38.98 -11.90
CA LYS A 38 -18.38 -39.55 -13.26
C LYS A 38 -18.77 -38.58 -14.37
N GLU A 39 -19.66 -37.63 -14.09
CA GLU A 39 -20.10 -36.63 -15.04
C GLU A 39 -19.85 -35.23 -14.46
N LEU A 40 -19.14 -34.41 -15.24
CA LEU A 40 -18.90 -33.01 -14.91
C LEU A 40 -19.97 -32.17 -15.62
N PRO A 41 -20.94 -31.57 -14.89
CA PRO A 41 -21.87 -30.65 -15.52
C PRO A 41 -21.10 -29.43 -16.07
N ARG A 42 -21.47 -28.94 -17.26
CA ARG A 42 -20.86 -27.74 -17.88
C ARG A 42 -20.96 -26.49 -17.00
N VAL A 43 -21.94 -26.46 -16.09
CA VAL A 43 -22.19 -25.37 -15.14
C VAL A 43 -22.55 -25.98 -13.79
N THR A 44 -21.80 -25.66 -12.74
CA THR A 44 -22.15 -26.04 -11.37
C THR A 44 -23.35 -25.23 -10.93
N VAL A 45 -24.52 -25.86 -10.83
CA VAL A 45 -25.67 -25.25 -10.14
C VAL A 45 -25.46 -25.51 -8.65
N PRO A 46 -25.24 -24.48 -7.81
CA PRO A 46 -25.15 -24.68 -6.37
C PRO A 46 -26.52 -25.10 -5.86
N ALA A 47 -26.68 -26.37 -5.51
CA ALA A 47 -27.84 -26.85 -4.79
C ALA A 47 -27.72 -26.37 -3.33
N LEU A 48 -28.51 -25.37 -2.95
CA LEU A 48 -28.60 -24.93 -1.55
C LEU A 48 -29.38 -25.97 -0.75
N THR A 49 -28.86 -26.33 0.41
CA THR A 49 -29.66 -27.06 1.41
C THR A 49 -30.71 -26.13 2.01
N SER A 50 -31.83 -26.69 2.48
CA SER A 50 -32.89 -25.92 3.15
C SER A 50 -32.33 -25.00 4.26
N ARG A 51 -31.37 -25.50 5.05
CA ARG A 51 -30.69 -24.70 6.08
C ARG A 51 -29.89 -23.53 5.52
N GLN A 52 -29.22 -23.69 4.39
CA GLN A 52 -28.47 -22.59 3.77
C GLN A 52 -29.41 -21.54 3.17
N GLU A 53 -30.55 -21.96 2.65
CA GLU A 53 -31.61 -21.04 2.20
C GLU A 53 -32.14 -20.20 3.38
N GLU A 54 -32.43 -20.83 4.53
CA GLU A 54 -32.79 -20.11 5.77
C GLU A 54 -31.71 -19.11 6.20
N LEU A 55 -30.43 -19.51 6.17
CA LEU A 55 -29.31 -18.65 6.56
C LEU A 55 -29.05 -17.51 5.58
N SER A 56 -29.43 -17.68 4.31
CA SER A 56 -29.33 -16.64 3.28
C SER A 56 -30.35 -15.52 3.48
N GLN A 57 -31.43 -15.77 4.21
CA GLN A 57 -32.41 -14.75 4.53
C GLN A 57 -31.82 -13.74 5.52
N SER A 58 -32.09 -12.45 5.30
CA SER A 58 -31.72 -11.42 6.26
C SER A 58 -32.43 -11.66 7.60
N LYS A 59 -31.74 -11.39 8.71
CA LYS A 59 -32.35 -11.47 10.04
C LYS A 59 -33.58 -10.54 10.12
N LYS A 60 -34.70 -11.07 10.64
CA LYS A 60 -35.89 -10.27 10.92
C LYS A 60 -35.59 -9.32 12.09
N VAL A 61 -36.11 -8.11 11.98
CA VAL A 61 -36.10 -7.14 13.09
C VAL A 61 -36.90 -7.74 14.25
N ASN A 62 -36.42 -7.56 15.49
CA ASN A 62 -37.14 -8.04 16.67
C ASN A 62 -38.55 -7.41 16.71
N ALA A 63 -39.58 -8.18 17.07
CA ALA A 63 -40.95 -7.68 17.23
C ALA A 63 -41.03 -6.52 18.23
N ASP A 64 -40.14 -6.51 19.23
CA ASP A 64 -40.06 -5.44 20.24
C ASP A 64 -39.25 -4.23 19.78
N PHE A 65 -38.68 -4.25 18.57
CA PHE A 65 -37.93 -3.13 18.03
C PHE A 65 -38.87 -1.96 17.74
N ARG A 66 -38.87 -0.98 18.62
CA ARG A 66 -39.41 0.35 18.34
C ARG A 66 -38.30 1.15 17.65
N GLY A 67 -38.52 1.55 16.39
CA GLY A 67 -37.66 2.52 15.70
C GLY A 67 -37.58 3.85 16.44
N ASP A 68 -36.79 4.80 15.93
CA ASP A 68 -36.46 6.12 16.49
C ASP A 68 -37.06 6.39 17.86
N ARG A 69 -36.24 6.17 18.89
CA ARG A 69 -36.58 6.43 20.28
C ARG A 69 -37.20 7.84 20.37
N PRO A 70 -38.50 7.99 20.72
CA PRO A 70 -39.15 9.30 20.77
C PRO A 70 -38.53 10.25 21.82
N THR A 71 -37.60 9.75 22.64
CA THR A 71 -36.99 10.42 23.80
C THR A 71 -35.49 10.69 23.64
N ALA A 72 -34.93 10.72 22.42
CA ALA A 72 -33.56 11.22 22.23
C ALA A 72 -33.44 12.75 22.43
N VAL A 73 -34.56 13.44 22.67
CA VAL A 73 -34.59 14.85 23.06
C VAL A 73 -34.95 14.92 24.55
N TRP A 74 -33.97 15.19 25.39
CA TRP A 74 -34.22 15.52 26.80
C TRP A 74 -34.97 16.86 26.86
N PRO A 75 -36.08 16.98 27.62
CA PRO A 75 -36.78 18.24 27.74
C PRO A 75 -35.88 19.27 28.42
N ILE A 76 -35.48 20.30 27.67
CA ILE A 76 -34.69 21.41 28.20
C ILE A 76 -35.65 22.38 28.90
N SER A 77 -35.30 22.83 30.10
CA SER A 77 -36.12 23.81 30.82
C SER A 77 -36.14 25.15 30.08
N ARG A 78 -37.25 25.91 30.19
CA ARG A 78 -37.34 27.27 29.62
C ARG A 78 -36.23 28.19 30.13
N ALA A 79 -35.82 28.01 31.39
CA ALA A 79 -34.73 28.75 32.00
C ALA A 79 -33.38 28.47 31.31
N ALA A 80 -33.12 27.21 30.93
CA ALA A 80 -31.89 26.86 30.20
C ALA A 80 -31.90 27.35 28.75
N LEU A 81 -33.06 27.38 28.08
CA LEU A 81 -33.19 27.95 26.72
C LEU A 81 -33.01 29.46 26.70
N ASN A 82 -33.48 30.14 27.74
CA ASN A 82 -33.43 31.61 27.87
C ASN A 82 -32.24 32.09 28.70
N ALA A 83 -31.28 31.21 29.00
CA ALA A 83 -30.12 31.57 29.81
C ALA A 83 -29.19 32.51 29.04
N GLU A 84 -29.06 33.75 29.51
CA GLU A 84 -28.08 34.69 28.98
C GLU A 84 -26.73 34.56 29.72
N ALA A 85 -25.64 34.66 28.96
CA ALA A 85 -24.30 34.71 29.53
C ALA A 85 -24.13 35.95 30.43
N SER A 86 -23.41 35.80 31.56
CA SER A 86 -23.10 36.91 32.46
C SER A 86 -22.26 37.98 31.76
N SER A 87 -22.28 39.22 32.27
CA SER A 87 -21.48 40.33 31.74
C SER A 87 -20.01 39.95 31.58
N ARG A 88 -19.44 39.32 32.62
CA ARG A 88 -18.06 38.83 32.60
C ARG A 88 -17.79 37.79 31.51
N VAL A 89 -18.72 36.86 31.28
CA VAL A 89 -18.57 35.86 30.21
C VAL A 89 -18.65 36.54 28.84
N LYS A 90 -19.55 37.52 28.67
CA LYS A 90 -19.66 38.32 27.44
C LYS A 90 -18.37 39.13 27.18
N GLU A 91 -17.74 39.69 28.20
CA GLU A 91 -16.43 40.37 28.10
C GLU A 91 -15.29 39.43 27.73
N LEU A 92 -15.19 38.27 28.38
CA LEU A 92 -14.15 37.28 28.10
C LEU A 92 -14.29 36.61 26.74
N ALA A 93 -15.53 36.54 26.22
CA ALA A 93 -15.80 36.05 24.88
C ALA A 93 -15.37 37.04 23.77
N GLN A 94 -15.15 38.31 24.10
CA GLN A 94 -14.58 39.25 23.14
C GLN A 94 -13.13 38.85 22.83
N PRO A 95 -12.72 38.87 21.54
CA PRO A 95 -11.34 38.63 21.18
C PRO A 95 -10.46 39.69 21.84
N ARG A 96 -9.27 39.29 22.28
CA ARG A 96 -8.29 40.26 22.77
C ARG A 96 -8.00 41.28 21.65
N PRO A 97 -8.03 42.59 21.95
CA PRO A 97 -7.68 43.60 20.95
C PRO A 97 -6.26 43.34 20.47
N PHE A 98 -6.05 43.53 19.17
CA PHE A 98 -4.73 43.36 18.57
C PHE A 98 -3.80 44.44 19.16
N ILE A 99 -2.69 44.01 19.76
CA ILE A 99 -1.65 44.92 20.25
C ILE A 99 -0.83 45.36 19.04
N ASP A 100 -0.88 46.65 18.70
CA ASP A 100 -0.14 47.22 17.56
C ASP A 100 1.39 47.00 17.68
N ASP A 101 1.86 46.87 18.92
CA ASP A 101 3.25 46.62 19.28
C ASP A 101 3.72 45.18 18.99
N TRP A 102 2.78 44.26 18.69
CA TRP A 102 3.12 42.92 18.20
C TRP A 102 3.50 43.02 16.73
N ALA A 103 4.68 43.56 16.46
CA ALA A 103 5.36 43.39 15.19
C ALA A 103 5.49 41.89 14.94
N LEU A 104 4.57 41.33 14.16
CA LEU A 104 4.78 40.03 13.56
C LEU A 104 6.09 40.13 12.77
N SER A 105 7.18 39.62 13.32
CA SER A 105 8.43 39.33 12.60
C SER A 105 8.18 38.50 11.33
N ARG A 106 6.98 37.94 11.19
CA ARG A 106 6.50 37.17 10.05
C ARG A 106 5.33 37.88 9.35
N PRO A 107 5.52 38.45 8.15
CA PRO A 107 4.40 38.98 7.36
C PRO A 107 3.35 37.89 7.10
N ARG A 108 2.07 38.28 7.09
CA ARG A 108 0.90 37.40 6.89
C ARG A 108 0.98 36.57 5.60
N PHE A 109 1.73 37.06 4.62
CA PHE A 109 2.10 36.35 3.41
C PHE A 109 3.63 36.30 3.33
N PRO A 110 4.23 35.20 2.84
CA PRO A 110 5.67 35.19 2.60
C PRO A 110 6.00 36.34 1.65
N LEU A 111 6.90 37.23 2.06
CA LEU A 111 7.37 38.31 1.21
C LEU A 111 8.17 37.67 0.08
N VAL A 112 7.52 37.42 -1.06
CA VAL A 112 8.18 36.92 -2.26
C VAL A 112 9.07 38.03 -2.78
N SER A 113 10.36 37.75 -3.00
CA SER A 113 11.27 38.75 -3.55
C SER A 113 10.82 39.15 -4.96
N LYS A 114 11.11 40.40 -5.37
CA LYS A 114 10.80 40.87 -6.73
C LYS A 114 11.41 39.96 -7.81
N GLY A 115 12.58 39.40 -7.54
CA GLY A 115 13.23 38.43 -8.43
C GLY A 115 12.47 37.11 -8.55
N ALA A 116 11.90 36.61 -7.46
CA ALA A 116 11.08 35.39 -7.48
C ALA A 116 9.71 35.61 -8.15
N LEU A 117 9.10 36.79 -7.98
CA LEU A 117 7.87 37.17 -8.70
C LEU A 117 8.10 37.28 -10.22
N ASN A 118 9.26 37.81 -10.62
CA ASN A 118 9.59 38.04 -12.04
C ASN A 118 10.33 36.86 -12.70
N ALA A 119 10.55 35.75 -11.98
CA ALA A 119 11.32 34.63 -12.49
C ALA A 119 10.53 33.87 -13.58
N THR A 120 11.13 33.74 -14.77
CA THR A 120 10.56 32.93 -15.85
C THR A 120 11.00 31.46 -15.70
N PRO A 121 10.10 30.48 -15.81
CA PRO A 121 10.44 29.06 -15.69
C PRO A 121 11.32 28.59 -16.86
N SER A 122 12.20 27.61 -16.61
CA SER A 122 13.01 27.01 -17.67
C SER A 122 12.19 26.12 -18.61
N GLN A 123 12.67 25.90 -19.84
CA GLN A 123 12.01 25.04 -20.82
C GLN A 123 11.67 23.64 -20.27
N ARG A 124 12.54 23.08 -19.43
CA ARG A 124 12.32 21.79 -18.77
C ARG A 124 11.14 21.85 -17.79
N VAL A 125 11.04 22.91 -16.99
CA VAL A 125 9.94 23.08 -16.03
C VAL A 125 8.61 23.22 -16.78
N ILE A 126 8.60 23.95 -17.90
CA ILE A 126 7.44 24.07 -18.78
C ILE A 126 7.02 22.69 -19.32
N ALA A 127 7.98 21.90 -19.84
CA ALA A 127 7.71 20.56 -20.39
C ALA A 127 7.23 19.55 -19.32
N LEU A 128 7.61 19.72 -18.06
CA LEU A 128 7.10 18.89 -16.96
C LEU A 128 5.73 19.34 -16.47
N ALA A 129 5.45 20.64 -16.54
CA ALA A 129 4.15 21.20 -16.18
C ALA A 129 3.07 20.86 -17.21
N THR A 130 3.44 20.61 -18.48
CA THR A 130 2.49 20.13 -19.49
C THR A 130 2.04 18.70 -19.15
N PRO A 131 0.73 18.46 -19.00
CA PRO A 131 0.23 17.11 -18.72
C PRO A 131 0.57 16.19 -19.88
N ARG A 132 0.90 14.94 -19.57
CA ARG A 132 1.17 13.93 -20.59
C ARG A 132 -0.13 13.68 -21.37
N SER A 133 -0.21 14.13 -22.62
CA SER A 133 -1.34 13.80 -23.48
C SER A 133 -1.31 12.31 -23.76
N LEU A 134 -2.14 11.54 -23.06
CA LEU A 134 -2.41 10.18 -23.49
C LEU A 134 -3.13 10.30 -24.84
N PRO A 135 -2.62 9.70 -25.93
CA PRO A 135 -3.44 9.58 -27.12
C PRO A 135 -4.70 8.83 -26.67
N VAL A 136 -5.86 9.49 -26.76
CA VAL A 136 -7.16 8.82 -26.66
C VAL A 136 -7.27 7.98 -27.93
N SER A 137 -6.52 6.88 -27.96
CA SER A 137 -6.78 5.81 -28.90
C SER A 137 -8.13 5.24 -28.49
N PRO A 138 -9.13 5.15 -29.38
CA PRO A 138 -10.31 4.35 -29.14
C PRO A 138 -9.81 2.99 -28.67
N LEU A 139 -10.30 2.51 -27.51
CA LEU A 139 -9.92 1.24 -26.91
C LEU A 139 -9.77 0.19 -28.02
N LYS A 140 -8.54 -0.08 -28.43
CA LYS A 140 -8.26 -1.16 -29.37
C LYS A 140 -8.76 -2.41 -28.66
N LYS A 141 -9.63 -3.13 -29.36
CA LYS A 141 -10.25 -4.42 -29.02
C LYS A 141 -9.35 -5.25 -28.09
N PRO A 142 -9.92 -6.01 -27.14
CA PRO A 142 -9.13 -6.79 -26.18
C PRO A 142 -8.03 -7.56 -26.92
N PRO A 143 -6.79 -7.59 -26.39
CA PRO A 143 -5.71 -8.29 -27.06
C PRO A 143 -6.18 -9.72 -27.33
N LYS A 144 -6.20 -10.11 -28.62
CA LYS A 144 -6.44 -11.50 -29.00
C LYS A 144 -5.46 -12.33 -28.17
N LYS A 145 -5.98 -13.28 -27.38
CA LYS A 145 -5.17 -14.23 -26.63
C LYS A 145 -4.34 -15.00 -27.66
N THR A 146 -3.12 -14.53 -27.94
CA THR A 146 -2.16 -15.35 -28.64
C THR A 146 -1.85 -16.53 -27.72
N PRO A 147 -1.76 -17.77 -28.23
CA PRO A 147 -1.24 -18.86 -27.44
C PRO A 147 0.13 -18.42 -26.93
N ARG A 148 0.34 -18.53 -25.62
CA ARG A 148 1.63 -18.24 -25.00
C ARG A 148 2.65 -19.15 -25.69
N GLY A 149 3.41 -18.60 -26.63
CA GLY A 149 4.56 -19.27 -27.20
C GLY A 149 5.55 -19.63 -26.07
N PRO A 150 6.50 -20.54 -26.32
CA PRO A 150 7.52 -20.87 -25.33
C PRO A 150 8.16 -19.58 -24.83
N ILE A 151 8.15 -19.40 -23.51
CA ILE A 151 8.71 -18.21 -22.85
C ILE A 151 10.20 -18.19 -23.19
N ALA A 152 10.62 -17.32 -24.11
CA ALA A 152 12.04 -17.08 -24.30
C ALA A 152 12.62 -16.74 -22.92
N ASN A 153 13.69 -17.44 -22.53
CA ASN A 153 14.40 -17.33 -21.25
C ASN A 153 13.94 -18.26 -20.09
N VAL A 154 13.28 -19.39 -20.35
CA VAL A 154 13.05 -20.43 -19.30
C VAL A 154 14.34 -20.77 -18.56
N ALA A 155 15.44 -20.99 -19.29
CA ALA A 155 16.75 -21.31 -18.72
C ALA A 155 17.26 -20.23 -17.75
N LYS A 156 17.02 -18.94 -18.04
CA LYS A 156 17.41 -17.83 -17.16
C LYS A 156 16.56 -17.80 -15.89
N PHE A 157 15.27 -18.08 -16.00
CA PHE A 157 14.40 -18.18 -14.82
C PHE A 157 14.80 -19.37 -13.95
N GLU A 158 15.21 -20.48 -14.55
CA GLU A 158 15.70 -21.66 -13.86
C GLU A 158 17.05 -21.39 -13.16
N GLU A 159 17.97 -20.66 -13.79
CA GLU A 159 19.19 -20.17 -13.12
C GLU A 159 18.90 -19.24 -11.94
N LEU A 160 17.96 -18.30 -12.09
CA LEU A 160 17.57 -17.38 -11.02
C LEU A 160 16.78 -18.04 -9.90
N SER A 161 16.16 -19.20 -10.17
CA SER A 161 15.40 -19.96 -9.17
C SER A 161 16.29 -20.72 -8.18
N LYS A 162 17.58 -20.90 -8.50
CA LYS A 162 18.55 -21.51 -7.59
C LYS A 162 18.96 -20.50 -6.51
N PRO A 163 18.95 -20.87 -5.23
CA PRO A 163 19.40 -19.98 -4.17
C PRO A 163 20.86 -19.62 -4.40
N ARG A 164 21.18 -18.33 -4.34
CA ARG A 164 22.56 -17.85 -4.44
C ARG A 164 23.28 -18.18 -3.12
N ILE A 165 23.97 -19.31 -3.09
CA ILE A 165 24.75 -19.76 -1.93
C ILE A 165 26.00 -18.88 -1.81
N TYR A 166 26.05 -18.04 -0.78
CA TYR A 166 27.20 -17.22 -0.46
C TYR A 166 28.21 -18.05 0.35
N MET A 167 29.08 -18.79 -0.33
CA MET A 167 30.24 -19.42 0.29
C MET A 167 31.28 -18.30 0.54
N TYR A 168 31.68 -18.07 1.79
CA TYR A 168 32.55 -16.95 2.18
C TYR A 168 33.99 -17.12 1.68
N GLU A 169 34.45 -18.36 1.48
CA GLU A 169 35.84 -18.70 1.11
C GLU A 169 36.37 -18.13 -0.22
N SER A 170 35.53 -17.63 -1.14
CA SER A 170 35.97 -17.28 -2.51
C SER A 170 35.87 -15.80 -2.87
N HIS A 171 35.33 -14.95 -2.00
CA HIS A 171 35.19 -13.52 -2.27
C HIS A 171 36.31 -12.73 -1.58
N ASN A 172 37.28 -12.25 -2.35
CA ASN A 172 38.23 -11.27 -1.84
C ASN A 172 37.48 -9.94 -1.61
N PRO A 173 37.29 -9.48 -0.36
CA PRO A 173 36.50 -8.29 -0.05
C PRO A 173 37.10 -6.99 -0.61
N TYR A 174 38.38 -7.03 -1.02
CA TYR A 174 39.08 -5.89 -1.61
C TYR A 174 39.01 -5.87 -3.15
N LYS A 175 38.31 -6.82 -3.77
CA LYS A 175 38.19 -6.89 -5.23
C LYS A 175 37.18 -5.86 -5.75
N VAL A 176 37.69 -4.77 -6.33
CA VAL A 176 36.88 -3.77 -7.03
C VAL A 176 36.33 -4.36 -8.34
N SER A 177 35.08 -4.07 -8.67
CA SER A 177 34.46 -4.55 -9.92
C SER A 177 35.10 -3.88 -11.14
N LYS A 178 35.14 -4.58 -12.28
CA LYS A 178 35.67 -4.01 -13.54
C LYS A 178 34.94 -2.73 -13.96
N ALA A 179 33.63 -2.68 -13.73
CA ALA A 179 32.79 -1.51 -14.00
C ALA A 179 33.18 -0.30 -13.13
N ALA A 180 33.53 -0.53 -11.87
CA ALA A 180 34.00 0.54 -10.98
C ALA A 180 35.39 1.06 -11.37
N LEU A 181 36.29 0.19 -11.84
CA LEU A 181 37.61 0.59 -12.35
C LEU A 181 37.53 1.41 -13.65
N GLN A 182 36.53 1.13 -14.49
CA GLN A 182 36.32 1.81 -15.77
C GLN A 182 35.37 3.02 -15.67
N TYR A 183 34.94 3.39 -14.46
CA TYR A 183 33.96 4.44 -14.27
C TYR A 183 34.56 5.82 -14.60
N VAL A 184 33.89 6.54 -15.50
CA VAL A 184 34.23 7.94 -15.83
C VAL A 184 33.19 8.86 -15.17
N PRO A 185 33.58 9.73 -14.22
CA PRO A 185 32.64 10.59 -13.52
C PRO A 185 32.08 11.69 -14.43
N SER A 186 30.80 12.03 -14.24
CA SER A 186 30.18 13.17 -14.93
C SER A 186 30.73 14.52 -14.46
N SER A 187 30.59 15.57 -15.28
CA SER A 187 31.01 16.93 -14.94
C SER A 187 30.48 17.40 -13.59
N ARG A 188 29.21 17.08 -13.27
CA ARG A 188 28.59 17.43 -12.00
C ARG A 188 29.20 16.71 -10.80
N ILE A 189 29.58 15.44 -10.95
CA ILE A 189 30.24 14.69 -9.88
C ILE A 189 31.62 15.30 -9.60
N LEU A 190 32.33 15.74 -10.64
CA LEU A 190 33.60 16.46 -10.52
C LEU A 190 33.46 17.84 -9.87
N GLU A 191 32.32 18.52 -10.04
CA GLU A 191 32.05 19.78 -9.33
C GLU A 191 31.81 19.57 -7.84
N ILE A 192 31.00 18.56 -7.50
CA ILE A 192 30.61 18.26 -6.11
C ILE A 192 31.78 17.70 -5.31
N SER A 193 32.71 16.98 -5.95
CA SER A 193 33.90 16.45 -5.29
C SER A 193 34.92 17.52 -4.90
N ARG A 194 34.79 18.76 -5.39
CA ARG A 194 35.67 19.86 -5.00
C ARG A 194 35.40 20.25 -3.54
N PRO A 195 36.43 20.38 -2.68
CA PRO A 195 36.23 20.80 -1.31
C PRO A 195 35.64 22.21 -1.26
N VAL A 196 34.72 22.42 -0.32
CA VAL A 196 34.09 23.72 -0.10
C VAL A 196 35.17 24.71 0.35
N ARG A 197 35.40 25.77 -0.43
CA ARG A 197 36.30 26.87 -0.01
C ARG A 197 35.66 27.62 1.14
N MET A 198 36.17 27.40 2.35
CA MET A 198 35.84 28.24 3.51
C MET A 198 36.41 29.64 3.28
N ARG A 199 35.55 30.65 3.13
CA ARG A 199 36.00 32.04 3.14
C ARG A 199 36.49 32.35 4.55
N ALA A 200 37.78 32.66 4.71
CA ALA A 200 38.30 33.21 5.95
C ALA A 200 37.52 34.51 6.25
N LYS A 201 36.87 34.59 7.41
CA LYS A 201 36.32 35.85 7.89
C LYS A 201 37.52 36.76 8.15
N ALA A 202 37.63 37.85 7.39
CA ALA A 202 38.59 38.90 7.71
C ALA A 202 38.27 39.38 9.13
N ALA A 203 39.22 39.20 10.05
CA ALA A 203 39.15 39.84 11.34
C ALA A 203 39.23 41.35 11.08
N HIS A 204 38.15 42.07 11.39
CA HIS A 204 38.20 43.52 11.52
C HIS A 204 39.07 43.80 12.74
N ILE A 205 40.35 44.10 12.51
CA ILE A 205 41.25 44.67 13.50
C ILE A 205 40.94 46.16 13.52
N THR A 206 40.38 46.61 14.64
CA THR A 206 40.14 48.01 15.01
C THR A 206 41.45 48.76 15.19
#